data_AF-A0A8T0DMU4-F1
#
_entry.id   AF-A0A8T0DMU4-F1
#
_cell.length_a   1.000
_cell.length_b   1.000
_cell.length_c   1.000
_cell.angle_alpha   90.00
_cell.angle_beta   90.00
_cell.angle_gamma   90.00
#
_symmetry.space_group_name_H-M   'P 1'
#
loop_
_entity.id
_entity.type
_entity.pdbx_description
1 polymer ?
#
loop_
_entity_poly.entity_id
_entity_poly.type
_entity_poly.pdbx_seq_one_letter_code
_entity_poly.pdbx_strand_id
1 'polypeptide(L)'
;MISHIVLAILIQMIAAQYAFAAISFAECNKKIADAANGCISVALSMTTCPWKETPASTCRTCSTCEAIKRRCLIRELRRPEFDKCPQAQSMIRSLWRLS
;
A
#
# COMPACT_ATOMS: atom_id res chain seq x y z
N MET A 1 12.10 25.34 -41.17
CA MET A 1 10.78 25.21 -40.51
C MET A 1 10.34 23.77 -40.27
N ILE A 2 10.43 22.85 -41.25
CA ILE A 2 9.96 21.45 -41.10
C ILE A 2 10.73 20.66 -40.02
N SER A 3 12.03 20.91 -39.85
CA SER A 3 12.89 20.19 -38.89
C SER A 3 12.50 20.39 -37.41
N HIS A 4 12.02 21.58 -37.02
CA HIS A 4 11.62 21.84 -35.63
C HIS A 4 10.27 21.20 -35.28
N ILE A 5 9.39 21.03 -36.26
CA ILE A 5 8.09 20.38 -36.09
C ILE A 5 8.28 18.88 -35.83
N VAL A 6 9.16 18.23 -36.59
CA VAL A 6 9.48 16.80 -36.41
C VAL A 6 10.12 16.54 -35.04
N LEU A 7 11.03 17.42 -34.61
CA LEU A 7 11.67 17.31 -33.30
C LEU A 7 10.66 17.48 -32.14
N ALA A 8 9.73 18.43 -32.26
CA ALA A 8 8.68 18.64 -31.27
C ALA A 8 7.73 17.44 -31.15
N ILE A 9 7.37 16.81 -32.28
CA ILE A 9 6.52 15.61 -32.31
C ILE A 9 7.23 14.42 -31.64
N LEU A 10 8.52 14.22 -31.91
CA LEU A 10 9.32 13.17 -31.28
C LEU A 10 9.42 13.34 -29.75
N ILE A 11 9.62 14.57 -29.27
CA ILE A 11 9.71 14.86 -27.84
C ILE A 11 8.36 14.58 -27.14
N GLN A 12 7.23 14.94 -27.76
CA GLN A 12 5.90 14.64 -27.20
C GLN A 12 5.60 13.14 -27.14
N MET A 13 6.00 12.38 -28.16
CA MET A 13 5.82 10.93 -28.17
C MET A 13 6.69 10.22 -27.13
N ILE A 14 7.89 10.72 -26.83
CA ILE A 14 8.75 10.18 -25.77
C ILE A 14 8.19 10.50 -24.38
N ALA A 15 7.70 11.73 -24.16
CA ALA A 15 7.09 12.12 -22.88
C ALA A 15 5.82 11.31 -22.52
N ALA A 16 5.04 10.89 -23.52
CA ALA A 16 3.85 10.05 -23.30
C ALA A 16 4.20 8.62 -22.82
N GLN A 17 5.38 8.10 -23.18
CA GLN A 17 5.82 6.74 -22.80
C GLN A 17 6.15 6.64 -21.30
N TYR A 18 6.56 7.74 -20.67
CA TYR A 18 6.90 7.79 -19.25
C TYR A 18 5.71 8.11 -18.33
N ALA A 19 4.54 8.46 -18.89
CA ALA A 19 3.38 8.88 -18.09
C ALA A 19 2.63 7.71 -17.42
N PHE A 20 2.84 6.46 -17.88
CA PHE A 20 2.07 5.30 -17.42
C PHE A 20 2.95 4.07 -17.13
N ALA A 21 3.96 4.21 -16.27
CA ALA A 21 4.41 3.05 -15.50
C ALA A 21 3.32 2.71 -14.47
N ALA A 22 2.28 2.00 -14.90
CA ALA A 22 1.30 1.42 -14.00
C ALA A 22 2.05 0.41 -13.12
N ILE A 23 2.06 0.65 -11.81
CA ILE A 23 2.58 -0.31 -10.85
C ILE A 23 1.83 -1.63 -11.05
N SER A 24 2.57 -2.74 -11.12
CA SER A 24 1.92 -4.03 -11.35
C SER A 24 1.05 -4.42 -10.16
N PHE A 25 -0.01 -5.19 -10.41
CA PHE A 25 -0.87 -5.72 -9.35
C PHE A 25 -0.06 -6.49 -8.29
N ALA A 26 0.94 -7.28 -8.74
CA ALA A 26 1.83 -8.03 -7.87
C ALA A 26 2.68 -7.12 -6.99
N GLU A 27 3.22 -6.02 -7.55
CA GLU A 27 4.00 -5.05 -6.79
C GLU A 27 3.15 -4.33 -5.73
N CYS A 28 1.93 -3.90 -6.08
CA CYS A 28 1.01 -3.32 -5.10
C CYS A 28 0.68 -4.29 -3.97
N ASN A 29 0.38 -5.55 -4.28
CA ASN A 29 0.09 -6.55 -3.24
C ASN A 29 1.29 -6.77 -2.32
N LYS A 30 2.50 -6.80 -2.88
CA LYS A 30 3.73 -6.90 -2.10
C LYS A 30 3.88 -5.72 -1.14
N LYS A 31 3.75 -4.48 -1.63
CA LYS A 31 3.82 -3.27 -0.80
C LYS A 31 2.77 -3.27 0.32
N ILE A 32 1.54 -3.68 0.01
CA ILE A 32 0.45 -3.79 1.00
C ILE A 32 0.80 -4.85 2.06
N ALA A 33 1.34 -5.99 1.65
CA ALA A 33 1.75 -7.04 2.57
C ALA A 33 2.90 -6.58 3.49
N ASP A 34 3.89 -5.87 2.94
CA ASP A 34 5.01 -5.31 3.69
C ASP A 34 4.51 -4.30 4.75
N ALA A 35 3.60 -3.40 4.35
CA ALA A 35 2.95 -2.47 5.29
C ALA A 35 2.14 -3.20 6.38
N ALA A 36 1.40 -4.24 6.01
CA ALA A 36 0.63 -5.04 6.96
C ALA A 36 1.54 -5.75 7.98
N ASN A 37 2.65 -6.33 7.54
CA ASN A 37 3.64 -6.97 8.42
C ASN A 37 4.29 -5.96 9.36
N GLY A 38 4.68 -4.78 8.86
CA GLY A 38 5.20 -3.69 9.70
C GLY A 38 4.19 -3.27 10.78
N CYS A 39 2.91 -3.13 10.41
CA CYS A 39 1.85 -2.79 11.35
C CYS A 39 1.54 -3.88 12.38
N ILE A 40 1.71 -5.15 12.04
CA ILE A 40 1.62 -6.26 13.00
C ILE A 40 2.73 -6.14 14.05
N SER A 41 3.96 -5.93 13.62
CA SER A 41 5.11 -5.75 14.53
C SER A 41 4.91 -4.57 15.49
N VAL A 42 4.45 -3.42 14.96
CA VAL A 42 4.13 -2.25 15.79
C VAL A 42 3.02 -2.60 16.79
N ALA A 43 1.92 -3.21 16.34
CA ALA A 43 0.81 -3.53 17.22
C ALA A 43 1.20 -4.52 18.33
N LEU A 44 2.00 -5.54 18.02
CA LEU A 44 2.51 -6.49 19.01
C LEU A 44 3.51 -5.84 19.98
N SER A 45 4.30 -4.85 19.56
CA SER A 45 5.18 -4.12 20.46
C SER A 45 4.43 -3.24 21.47
N MET A 46 3.18 -2.88 21.16
CA MET A 46 2.32 -2.02 21.98
C MET A 46 1.31 -2.80 22.84
N THR A 47 1.29 -4.13 22.73
CA THR A 47 0.28 -4.97 23.38
C THR A 47 0.89 -6.21 24.00
N THR A 48 0.20 -6.77 24.98
CA THR A 48 0.53 -8.09 25.52
C THR A 48 -0.53 -9.06 25.07
N CYS A 49 -0.23 -9.82 24.01
CA CYS A 49 -1.13 -10.81 23.44
C CYS A 49 -0.59 -12.23 23.71
N PRO A 50 -1.47 -13.23 23.92
CA PRO A 50 -1.04 -14.62 24.02
C PRO A 50 -0.43 -15.06 22.69
N TRP A 51 0.85 -15.42 22.70
CA TRP A 51 1.57 -15.84 21.49
C TRP A 51 0.89 -17.06 20.85
N LYS A 52 0.81 -17.03 19.52
CA LYS A 52 0.38 -18.13 18.64
C LYS A 52 1.52 -18.47 17.69
N GLU A 53 1.30 -19.37 16.74
CA GLU A 53 2.33 -19.83 15.79
C GLU A 53 3.07 -18.71 15.06
N THR A 54 2.40 -17.58 14.78
CA THR A 54 2.98 -16.46 14.01
C THR A 54 2.58 -15.10 14.61
N PRO A 55 3.32 -14.02 14.31
CA PRO A 55 2.89 -12.66 14.65
C PRO A 55 1.49 -12.33 14.13
N ALA A 56 1.19 -12.71 12.88
CA ALA A 56 -0.08 -12.43 12.24
C ALA A 56 -1.25 -13.15 12.93
N SER A 57 -1.09 -14.44 13.26
CA SER A 57 -2.10 -15.21 13.98
C SER A 57 -2.27 -14.75 15.43
N THR A 58 -1.16 -14.40 16.09
CA THR A 58 -1.16 -13.78 17.42
C THR A 58 -2.02 -12.51 17.42
N CYS A 59 -1.73 -11.59 16.51
CA CYS A 59 -2.44 -10.32 16.42
C CYS A 59 -3.91 -10.49 16.05
N ARG A 60 -4.25 -11.44 15.14
CA ARG A 60 -5.63 -11.74 14.74
C ARG A 60 -6.52 -12.16 15.91
N THR A 61 -5.97 -12.92 16.86
CA THR A 61 -6.74 -13.42 18.02
C THR A 61 -6.80 -12.43 19.19
N CYS A 62 -6.07 -11.32 19.12
CA CYS A 62 -5.95 -10.32 20.17
C CYS A 62 -6.61 -9.02 19.71
N SER A 63 -7.81 -8.73 20.22
CA SER A 63 -8.65 -7.60 19.76
C SER A 63 -7.92 -6.26 19.80
N THR A 64 -7.13 -6.00 20.86
CA THR A 64 -6.33 -4.77 20.98
C THR A 64 -5.24 -4.67 19.91
N CYS A 65 -4.52 -5.77 19.64
CA CYS A 65 -3.53 -5.80 18.56
C CYS A 65 -4.19 -5.60 17.21
N GLU A 66 -5.30 -6.29 16.94
CA GLU A 66 -6.05 -6.18 15.70
C GLU A 66 -6.53 -4.74 15.46
N ALA A 67 -7.00 -4.04 16.50
CA ALA A 67 -7.41 -2.65 16.43
C ALA A 67 -6.25 -1.69 16.11
N ILE A 68 -5.11 -1.85 16.80
CA ILE A 68 -3.91 -1.03 16.55
C ILE A 68 -3.35 -1.28 15.14
N LYS A 69 -3.26 -2.56 14.73
CA LYS A 69 -2.83 -2.97 13.40
C LYS A 69 -3.70 -2.31 12.32
N ARG A 70 -5.04 -2.33 12.46
CA ARG A 70 -5.95 -1.69 11.50
C ARG A 70 -5.71 -0.19 11.39
N ARG A 71 -5.58 0.51 12.52
CA ARG A 71 -5.29 1.96 12.53
C ARG A 71 -3.95 2.29 11.89
N CYS A 72 -2.92 1.50 12.19
CA CYS A 72 -1.61 1.61 11.53
C CYS A 72 -1.75 1.40 10.02
N LEU A 73 -2.43 0.33 9.60
CA LEU A 73 -2.52 -0.01 8.18
C LEU A 73 -3.31 1.03 7.37
N ILE A 74 -4.39 1.59 7.94
CA ILE A 74 -5.10 2.72 7.31
C ILE A 74 -4.16 3.91 7.11
N ARG A 75 -3.27 4.20 8.05
CA ARG A 75 -2.30 5.30 7.94
C ARG A 75 -1.23 5.00 6.89
N GLU A 76 -0.67 3.79 6.88
CA GLU A 76 0.34 3.38 5.90
C GLU A 76 -0.20 3.40 4.47
N LEU A 77 -1.39 2.83 4.25
CA LEU A 77 -1.98 2.74 2.91
C LEU A 77 -2.41 4.11 2.33
N ARG A 78 -2.45 5.16 3.15
CA ARG A 78 -2.71 6.55 2.71
C ARG A 78 -1.45 7.30 2.28
N ARG A 79 -0.26 6.68 2.39
CA ARG A 79 0.98 7.30 1.93
C ARG A 79 0.98 7.43 0.40
N PRO A 80 1.65 8.47 -0.16
CA PRO A 80 1.68 8.71 -1.61
C PRO A 80 2.20 7.53 -2.44
N GLU A 81 3.02 6.66 -1.84
CA GLU A 81 3.53 5.44 -2.48
C GLU A 81 2.43 4.45 -2.91
N PHE A 82 1.23 4.56 -2.34
CA PHE A 82 0.06 3.73 -2.67
C PHE A 82 -0.95 4.43 -3.59
N ASP A 83 -0.72 5.68 -4.01
CA ASP A 83 -1.66 6.42 -4.86
C ASP A 83 -1.93 5.71 -6.20
N LYS A 84 -0.93 4.99 -6.71
CA LYS A 84 -1.03 4.18 -7.94
C LYS A 84 -1.57 2.77 -7.68
N CYS A 85 -1.90 2.41 -6.44
CA CYS A 85 -2.38 1.08 -6.04
C CYS A 85 -3.89 1.10 -5.74
N PRO A 86 -4.77 0.75 -6.71
CA PRO A 86 -6.21 0.71 -6.48
C PRO A 86 -6.62 -0.30 -5.39
N GLN A 87 -5.86 -1.39 -5.19
CA GLN A 87 -6.13 -2.36 -4.12
C GLN A 87 -6.00 -1.73 -2.73
N ALA A 88 -5.05 -0.80 -2.53
CA ALA A 88 -4.86 -0.13 -1.26
C ALA A 88 -6.10 0.72 -0.90
N GLN A 89 -6.67 1.41 -1.89
CA GLN A 89 -7.90 2.20 -1.70
C GLN A 89 -9.11 1.34 -1.32
N SER A 90 -9.28 0.19 -1.98
CA SER A 90 -10.32 -0.78 -1.62
C SER A 90 -10.13 -1.34 -0.20
N MET A 91 -8.87 -1.61 0.17
CA MET A 91 -8.52 -2.12 1.49
C MET A 91 -8.79 -1.09 2.59
N ILE A 92 -8.43 0.18 2.40
CA ILE A 92 -8.73 1.27 3.34
C ILE A 92 -10.22 1.33 3.64
N ARG A 93 -11.08 1.32 2.61
CA ARG A 93 -12.55 1.35 2.79
C ARG A 93 -13.06 0.15 3.57
N SER A 94 -12.49 -1.03 3.33
CA SER A 94 -12.85 -2.24 4.05
C SER A 94 -12.41 -2.20 5.52
N LEU A 95 -11.22 -1.69 5.80
CA LEU A 95 -10.70 -1.53 7.17
C LEU A 95 -11.54 -0.54 7.98
N TRP A 96 -11.99 0.57 7.37
CA TRP A 96 -12.87 1.56 8.01
C TRP A 96 -14.25 1.00 8.40
N ARG A 97 -14.77 0.02 7.66
CA ARG A 97 -16.05 -0.63 8.02
C ARG A 97 -15.94 -1.58 9.21
N LEU A 98 -14.72 -1.96 9.55
CA LEU A 98 -14.40 -2.91 10.63
C LEU A 98 -13.85 -2.22 11.88
N SER A 99 -13.70 -0.90 11.87
CA SER A 99 -13.22 -0.07 12.98
C SER A 99 -14.36 0.62 13.69
#